data_AF-A0A0C9YDV3-F1
#
_entry.id   AF-A0A0C9YDV3-F1
#
_cell.length_a   1.000
_cell.length_b   1.000
_cell.length_c   1.000
_cell.angle_alpha   90.00
_cell.angle_beta   90.00
_cell.angle_gamma   90.00
#
_symmetry.space_group_name_H-M   'P 1'
#
loop_
_entity.id
_entity.type
_entity.pdbx_description
1 polymer ?
#
loop_
_entity_poly.entity_id
_entity_poly.type
_entity_poly.pdbx_seq_one_letter_code
_entity_poly.pdbx_strand_id
1 'polypeptide(L)'
;MCARIDNRRSLFYIEVLRRIQPRGSGFIILKEPLAPSETSNNNGFTQPEPVSLAPSNEPATRNNHDLDFLKELVRHNDFPPVKFPALHERLRKMGQQEGLSVYDKETCGEFCSVVNLALQGFREKLLVLRSYRPTSDNGSYTTKQASQVPYKVNQYGRLLHKLSRTAALRTYLQHINPLLSDFSRPAPKRVYWFKNKSADALDSEVEAEELEAELEAGLETDNKDFEFPTEPEEEFTKKDAHPWQICLRWIKLLVSHFSAATMLAEHLSKEEFPPISVRLLQNSPGSDRLIPWKILLKDRKYFPRLNDHNLGMGPSRSNEEIISILEAAISSNPYDHGYQLQNIRDDWEQIMNGRPTENQRLEIANDFDERFRKIEETIGIRGCVAYAQDIRKNLEVWKGAESQSISISSSLILSKIDSMMELCYVFSQFAAPSRFKGTVHCEANMANFLSCSDQQKRQDWKDYGRIIAVSKKICPSCRVLLNLLRKDGSPFLSRGPHKIVFPCSLPLNLEKSIIEEMNSTFGARLRKELLDFLSNMESHPRSYSTSSNASSVMLDLPSIEAEDFAVYSDGEE
;
A
#
# COMPACT_ATOMS: atom_id res chain seq x y z
N MET A 1 -11.42 -10.44 5.93
CA MET A 1 -12.19 -10.78 4.70
C MET A 1 -13.07 -9.63 4.23
N CYS A 2 -14.18 -9.26 4.90
CA CYS A 2 -15.08 -8.20 4.39
C CYS A 2 -14.39 -6.84 4.16
N ALA A 3 -13.54 -6.38 5.08
CA ALA A 3 -12.78 -5.13 4.92
C ALA A 3 -11.88 -5.12 3.67
N ARG A 4 -11.35 -6.28 3.27
CA ARG A 4 -10.53 -6.41 2.05
C ARG A 4 -11.37 -6.35 0.78
N ILE A 5 -12.62 -6.80 0.81
CA ILE A 5 -13.51 -6.81 -0.37
C ILE A 5 -14.11 -5.43 -0.64
N ASP A 6 -14.44 -4.69 0.41
CA ASP A 6 -15.03 -3.35 0.29
C ASP A 6 -13.98 -2.27 0.03
N ASN A 7 -12.68 -2.61 0.06
CA ASN A 7 -11.62 -1.69 -0.32
C ASN A 7 -11.79 -1.23 -1.78
N ARG A 8 -11.58 0.07 -2.02
CA ARG A 8 -11.74 0.70 -3.35
C ARG A 8 -10.93 0.00 -4.44
N ARG A 9 -9.72 -0.49 -4.15
CA ARG A 9 -8.91 -1.26 -5.12
C ARG A 9 -9.51 -2.63 -5.41
N SER A 10 -10.08 -3.31 -4.42
CA SER A 10 -10.78 -4.58 -4.63
C SER A 10 -12.05 -4.39 -5.46
N LEU A 11 -12.85 -3.37 -5.15
CA LEU A 11 -14.00 -2.99 -5.98
C LEU A 11 -13.58 -2.68 -7.41
N PHE A 12 -12.45 -1.98 -7.55
CA PHE A 12 -11.88 -1.63 -8.83
C PHE A 12 -11.38 -2.84 -9.62
N TYR A 13 -10.59 -3.76 -9.02
CA TYR A 13 -10.15 -4.99 -9.69
C TYR A 13 -11.33 -5.88 -10.08
N ILE A 14 -12.33 -6.01 -9.22
CA ILE A 14 -13.58 -6.73 -9.53
C ILE A 14 -14.29 -6.08 -10.73
N GLU A 15 -14.39 -4.76 -10.74
CA GLU A 15 -15.04 -4.02 -11.83
C GLU A 15 -14.25 -4.09 -13.14
N VAL A 16 -12.92 -4.02 -13.08
CA VAL A 16 -12.02 -4.18 -14.22
C VAL A 16 -12.18 -5.58 -14.82
N LEU A 17 -12.07 -6.63 -14.01
CA LEU A 17 -12.24 -8.01 -14.45
C LEU A 17 -13.64 -8.24 -15.02
N ARG A 18 -14.68 -7.62 -14.43
CA ARG A 18 -16.06 -7.63 -14.93
C ARG A 18 -16.22 -6.96 -16.30
N ARG A 19 -15.49 -5.86 -16.54
CA ARG A 19 -15.52 -5.12 -17.83
C ARG A 19 -14.81 -5.87 -18.94
N ILE A 20 -13.95 -6.84 -18.62
CA ILE A 20 -13.39 -7.80 -19.57
C ILE A 20 -14.51 -8.79 -19.93
N GLN A 21 -15.44 -8.36 -20.78
CA GLN A 21 -16.39 -9.27 -21.40
C GLN A 21 -15.69 -9.98 -22.57
N PRO A 22 -15.71 -11.32 -22.65
CA PRO A 22 -15.38 -12.00 -23.89
C PRO A 22 -16.43 -11.60 -24.92
N ARG A 23 -16.13 -10.62 -25.78
CA ARG A 23 -16.96 -10.37 -26.97
C ARG A 23 -16.87 -11.63 -27.82
N GLY A 24 -18.01 -12.27 -28.06
CA GLY A 24 -18.12 -13.66 -28.53
C GLY A 24 -17.21 -13.99 -29.72
N SER A 25 -16.52 -15.13 -29.62
CA SER A 25 -15.70 -15.87 -30.60
C SER A 25 -14.68 -15.12 -31.47
N GLY A 26 -14.71 -13.79 -31.51
CA GLY A 26 -13.63 -12.96 -31.96
C GLY A 26 -12.70 -12.70 -30.78
N PHE A 27 -11.56 -13.39 -30.77
CA PHE A 27 -10.33 -12.69 -30.39
C PHE A 27 -10.36 -11.29 -31.02
N ILE A 28 -9.77 -10.29 -30.37
CA ILE A 28 -9.47 -9.03 -31.07
C ILE A 28 -8.47 -9.39 -32.18
N ILE A 29 -8.96 -9.94 -33.29
CA ILE A 29 -8.41 -9.70 -34.59
C ILE A 29 -8.97 -8.33 -34.90
N LEU A 30 -8.13 -7.29 -34.79
CA LEU A 30 -8.36 -6.03 -35.47
C LEU A 30 -8.57 -6.37 -36.96
N LYS A 31 -9.81 -6.65 -37.36
CA LYS A 31 -10.15 -6.88 -38.76
C LYS A 31 -10.43 -5.53 -39.39
N GLU A 32 -9.59 -5.26 -40.38
CA GLU A 32 -9.61 -4.22 -41.40
C GLU A 32 -9.14 -2.82 -40.97
N PRO A 33 -7.98 -2.36 -41.49
CA PRO A 33 -7.70 -0.95 -41.56
C PRO A 33 -8.72 -0.32 -42.51
N LEU A 34 -9.29 0.82 -42.11
CA LEU A 34 -10.01 1.71 -43.03
C LEU A 34 -9.17 1.87 -44.30
N ALA A 35 -9.79 1.63 -45.45
CA ALA A 35 -9.16 1.75 -46.76
C ALA A 35 -8.32 3.04 -46.82
N PRO A 36 -7.09 2.99 -47.37
CA PRO A 36 -6.28 4.17 -47.49
C PRO A 36 -7.03 5.17 -48.37
N SER A 37 -7.44 6.29 -47.77
CA SER A 37 -7.74 7.51 -48.51
C SER A 37 -6.48 7.86 -49.29
N GLU A 38 -6.53 7.62 -50.60
CA GLU A 38 -5.53 8.12 -51.53
C GLU A 38 -5.41 9.64 -51.35
N THR A 39 -4.35 10.07 -50.68
CA THR A 39 -3.60 11.33 -50.84
C THR A 39 -2.89 11.69 -49.53
N SER A 40 -1.60 11.35 -49.43
CA SER A 40 -0.56 12.23 -48.88
C SER A 40 0.75 11.46 -48.77
N ASN A 41 1.76 11.98 -49.46
CA ASN A 41 3.13 11.49 -49.43
C ASN A 41 3.81 11.82 -48.09
N ASN A 42 4.65 10.88 -47.66
CA ASN A 42 5.80 11.04 -46.76
C ASN A 42 5.54 11.56 -45.33
N ASN A 43 5.62 10.65 -44.35
CA ASN A 43 6.66 10.67 -43.31
C ASN A 43 6.63 9.37 -42.49
N GLY A 44 7.81 8.79 -42.27
CA GLY A 44 8.00 7.46 -41.67
C GLY A 44 7.65 7.38 -40.19
N PHE A 45 6.38 7.13 -39.90
CA PHE A 45 5.93 6.59 -38.62
C PHE A 45 5.51 5.12 -38.82
N THR A 46 6.33 4.20 -38.33
CA THR A 46 5.99 2.79 -38.23
C THR A 46 4.85 2.66 -37.22
N GLN A 47 3.63 2.37 -37.67
CA GLN A 47 2.54 2.03 -36.75
C GLN A 47 2.93 0.76 -35.99
N PRO A 48 2.73 0.71 -34.66
CA PRO A 48 2.95 -0.52 -33.90
C PRO A 48 1.99 -1.60 -34.41
N GLU A 49 2.54 -2.76 -34.78
CA GLU A 49 1.74 -3.90 -35.22
C GLU A 49 0.68 -4.27 -34.17
N PRO A 50 -0.54 -4.66 -34.59
CA PRO A 50 -1.56 -5.13 -33.68
C PRO A 50 -1.08 -6.39 -32.95
N VAL A 51 -0.90 -6.27 -31.62
CA VAL A 51 -0.47 -7.37 -30.76
C VAL A 51 -1.51 -8.50 -30.83
N SER A 52 -1.15 -9.62 -31.47
CA SER A 52 -1.95 -10.83 -31.50
C SER A 52 -1.99 -11.47 -30.11
N LEU A 53 -3.18 -11.56 -29.52
CA LEU A 53 -3.41 -12.11 -28.16
C LEU A 53 -3.63 -13.64 -28.15
N ALA A 54 -3.06 -14.37 -29.12
CA ALA A 54 -3.20 -15.82 -29.15
C ALA A 54 -2.33 -16.46 -28.04
N PRO A 55 -2.85 -17.44 -27.28
CA PRO A 55 -2.04 -18.18 -26.31
C PRO A 55 -0.81 -18.79 -26.95
N SER A 56 0.35 -18.68 -26.28
CA SER A 56 1.56 -19.40 -26.68
C SER A 56 1.31 -20.91 -26.63
N ASN A 57 1.85 -21.66 -27.59
CA ASN A 57 1.75 -23.11 -27.64
C ASN A 57 2.77 -23.80 -26.70
N GLU A 58 3.13 -23.17 -25.58
CA GLU A 58 4.05 -23.79 -24.64
C GLU A 58 3.42 -25.05 -24.03
N PRO A 59 4.17 -26.17 -23.97
CA PRO A 59 3.64 -27.43 -23.46
C PRO A 59 3.26 -27.27 -21.98
N ALA A 60 1.96 -27.41 -21.69
CA ALA A 60 1.43 -27.29 -20.35
C ALA A 60 1.96 -28.45 -19.48
N THR A 61 2.86 -28.15 -18.55
CA THR A 61 3.21 -29.09 -17.48
C THR A 61 1.95 -29.41 -16.68
N ARG A 62 1.68 -30.70 -16.44
CA ARG A 62 0.51 -31.17 -15.71
C ARG A 62 0.44 -30.48 -14.33
N ASN A 63 -0.46 -29.51 -14.20
CA ASN A 63 -0.67 -28.82 -12.94
C ASN A 63 -1.80 -29.51 -12.15
N ASN A 64 -1.44 -30.22 -11.07
CA ASN A 64 -2.43 -30.87 -10.19
C ASN A 64 -3.45 -29.86 -9.63
N HIS A 65 -3.08 -28.57 -9.49
CA HIS A 65 -4.00 -27.53 -9.04
C HIS A 65 -5.11 -27.22 -10.04
N ASP A 66 -4.84 -27.35 -11.34
CA ASP A 66 -5.84 -27.13 -12.40
C ASP A 66 -6.94 -28.20 -12.34
N LEU A 67 -6.55 -29.46 -12.13
CA LEU A 67 -7.49 -30.57 -11.94
C LEU A 67 -8.31 -30.41 -10.65
N ASP A 68 -7.66 -30.03 -9.55
CA ASP A 68 -8.32 -29.76 -8.27
C ASP A 68 -9.35 -28.63 -8.38
N PHE A 69 -8.99 -27.56 -9.10
CA PHE A 69 -9.90 -26.45 -9.38
C PHE A 69 -11.12 -26.91 -10.18
N LEU A 70 -10.94 -27.68 -11.25
CA LEU A 70 -12.07 -28.20 -12.04
C LEU A 70 -12.98 -29.13 -11.22
N LYS A 71 -12.41 -29.98 -10.36
CA LYS A 71 -13.21 -30.82 -9.45
C LYS A 71 -14.05 -29.98 -8.49
N GLU A 72 -13.48 -28.89 -7.97
CA GLU A 72 -14.22 -27.97 -7.10
C GLU A 72 -15.31 -27.20 -7.88
N LEU A 73 -14.99 -26.76 -9.10
CA LEU A 73 -15.91 -26.05 -9.99
C LEU A 73 -17.17 -26.89 -10.28
N VAL A 74 -17.01 -28.15 -10.68
CA VAL A 74 -18.12 -29.04 -11.05
C VAL A 74 -19.01 -29.39 -9.85
N ARG A 75 -18.46 -29.36 -8.63
CA ARG A 75 -19.24 -29.56 -7.38
C ARG A 75 -20.05 -28.33 -6.98
N HIS A 76 -19.80 -27.18 -7.60
CA HIS A 76 -20.39 -25.91 -7.21
C HIS A 76 -21.65 -25.62 -8.03
N ASN A 77 -22.82 -25.63 -7.37
CA ASN A 77 -24.14 -25.53 -8.03
C ASN A 77 -24.32 -24.31 -8.96
N ASP A 78 -23.60 -23.22 -8.69
CA ASP A 78 -23.66 -21.99 -9.50
C ASP A 78 -22.90 -22.10 -10.85
N PHE A 79 -22.22 -23.22 -11.09
CA PHE A 79 -21.47 -23.51 -12.32
C PHE A 79 -21.98 -24.80 -13.00
N PRO A 80 -23.24 -24.85 -13.46
CA PRO A 80 -23.81 -26.07 -14.04
C PRO A 80 -23.20 -26.42 -15.41
N PRO A 81 -23.22 -27.70 -15.82
CA PRO A 81 -22.68 -28.16 -17.10
C PRO A 81 -23.27 -27.45 -18.32
N VAL A 82 -24.55 -27.07 -18.25
CA VAL A 82 -25.26 -26.38 -19.34
C VAL A 82 -24.64 -25.01 -19.63
N LYS A 83 -24.07 -24.34 -18.61
CA LYS A 83 -23.48 -23.00 -18.73
C LYS A 83 -21.98 -23.03 -19.01
N PHE A 84 -21.29 -24.10 -18.60
CA PHE A 84 -19.84 -24.26 -18.76
C PHE A 84 -19.48 -25.63 -19.37
N PRO A 85 -20.03 -25.98 -20.54
CA PRO A 85 -19.86 -27.31 -21.13
C PRO A 85 -18.40 -27.65 -21.46
N ALA A 86 -17.61 -26.69 -21.96
CA ALA A 86 -16.23 -26.92 -22.35
C ALA A 86 -15.33 -27.23 -21.14
N LEU A 87 -15.51 -26.53 -20.02
CA LEU A 87 -14.77 -26.81 -18.77
C LEU A 87 -15.18 -28.16 -18.15
N HIS A 88 -16.45 -28.55 -18.25
CA HIS A 88 -16.91 -29.87 -17.79
C HIS A 88 -16.37 -31.01 -18.67
N GLU A 89 -16.32 -30.82 -19.99
CA GLU A 89 -15.64 -31.72 -20.91
C GLU A 89 -14.14 -31.79 -20.60
N ARG A 90 -13.51 -30.65 -20.29
CA ARG A 90 -12.09 -30.58 -19.93
C ARG A 90 -11.78 -31.44 -18.71
N LEU A 91 -12.60 -31.40 -17.66
CA LEU A 91 -12.43 -32.26 -16.48
C LEU A 91 -12.47 -33.75 -16.85
N ARG A 92 -13.38 -34.16 -17.73
CA ARG A 92 -13.50 -35.56 -18.20
C ARG A 92 -12.25 -36.00 -18.96
N LYS A 93 -11.72 -35.14 -19.84
CA LYS A 93 -10.53 -35.42 -20.65
C LYS A 93 -9.23 -35.40 -19.84
N MET A 94 -9.09 -34.52 -18.85
CA MET A 94 -7.89 -34.45 -17.98
C MET A 94 -7.66 -35.72 -17.14
N GLY A 95 -8.67 -36.56 -16.97
CA GLY A 95 -8.49 -37.89 -16.37
C GLY A 95 -7.86 -38.92 -17.30
N GLN A 96 -7.84 -38.65 -18.62
CA GLN A 96 -7.43 -39.59 -19.66
C GLN A 96 -6.20 -39.13 -20.46
N GLN A 97 -5.98 -37.82 -20.56
CA GLN A 97 -4.93 -37.23 -21.38
C GLN A 97 -4.00 -36.36 -20.52
N GLU A 98 -2.70 -36.59 -20.62
CA GLU A 98 -1.69 -35.74 -20.00
C GLU A 98 -1.45 -34.48 -20.85
N GLY A 99 -1.13 -33.36 -20.19
CA GLY A 99 -0.77 -32.10 -20.87
C GLY A 99 -1.93 -31.21 -21.31
N LEU A 100 -3.18 -31.53 -20.96
CA LEU A 100 -4.31 -30.63 -21.24
C LEU A 100 -4.29 -29.39 -20.32
N SER A 101 -4.28 -28.19 -20.91
CA SER A 101 -4.44 -26.92 -20.19
C SER A 101 -5.91 -26.67 -19.84
N VAL A 102 -6.18 -26.07 -18.68
CA VAL A 102 -7.54 -25.59 -18.33
C VAL A 102 -7.89 -24.26 -19.00
N TYR A 103 -6.88 -23.51 -19.47
CA TYR A 103 -7.06 -22.27 -20.21
C TYR A 103 -6.42 -22.38 -21.60
N ASP A 104 -7.25 -22.46 -22.62
CA ASP A 104 -6.86 -22.49 -24.03
C ASP A 104 -7.91 -21.81 -24.92
N LYS A 105 -7.77 -21.91 -26.25
CA LYS A 105 -8.69 -21.27 -27.21
C LYS A 105 -10.14 -21.75 -27.08
N GLU A 106 -10.37 -22.99 -26.65
CA GLU A 106 -11.72 -23.55 -26.50
C GLU A 106 -12.37 -23.13 -25.19
N THR A 107 -11.56 -23.01 -24.13
CA THR A 107 -12.02 -22.82 -22.75
C THR A 107 -11.91 -21.39 -22.24
N CYS A 108 -11.19 -20.50 -22.95
CA CYS A 108 -10.87 -19.16 -22.47
C CYS A 108 -12.11 -18.30 -22.13
N GLY A 109 -13.18 -18.39 -22.92
CA GLY A 109 -14.42 -17.64 -22.70
C GLY A 109 -15.17 -18.12 -21.46
N GLU A 110 -15.29 -19.44 -21.29
CA GLU A 110 -15.89 -20.04 -20.09
C GLU A 110 -15.03 -19.76 -18.85
N PHE A 111 -13.71 -19.91 -18.95
CA PHE A 111 -12.79 -19.66 -17.84
C PHE A 111 -12.86 -18.20 -17.37
N CYS A 112 -12.83 -17.24 -18.30
CA CYS A 112 -13.01 -15.81 -17.98
C CYS A 112 -14.32 -15.57 -17.22
N SER A 113 -15.41 -16.19 -17.69
CA SER A 113 -16.72 -16.12 -17.03
C SER A 113 -16.71 -16.72 -15.63
N VAL A 114 -16.00 -17.84 -15.44
CA VAL A 114 -15.85 -18.49 -14.13
C VAL A 114 -15.06 -17.62 -13.16
N VAL A 115 -13.92 -17.02 -13.57
CA VAL A 115 -13.13 -16.11 -12.74
C VAL A 115 -14.01 -14.96 -12.23
N ASN A 116 -14.77 -14.33 -13.13
CA ASN A 116 -15.66 -13.22 -12.81
C ASN A 116 -16.78 -13.62 -11.86
N LEU A 117 -17.49 -14.72 -12.14
CA LEU A 117 -18.59 -15.20 -11.30
C LEU A 117 -18.12 -15.70 -9.93
N ALA A 118 -16.91 -16.28 -9.85
CA ALA A 118 -16.34 -16.70 -8.57
C ALA A 118 -16.00 -15.50 -7.68
N LEU A 119 -15.36 -14.46 -8.23
CA LEU A 119 -15.04 -13.22 -7.51
C LEU A 119 -16.32 -12.47 -7.08
N GLN A 120 -17.29 -12.33 -8.00
CA GLN A 120 -18.56 -11.69 -7.72
C GLN A 120 -19.34 -12.45 -6.64
N GLY A 121 -19.50 -13.77 -6.81
CA GLY A 121 -20.20 -14.60 -5.85
C GLY A 121 -19.56 -14.55 -4.47
N PHE A 122 -18.23 -14.62 -4.40
CA PHE A 122 -17.52 -14.48 -3.12
C PHE A 122 -17.80 -13.14 -2.44
N ARG A 123 -17.75 -12.04 -3.19
CA ARG A 123 -18.06 -10.69 -2.69
C ARG A 123 -19.51 -10.58 -2.19
N GLU A 124 -20.47 -10.98 -3.00
CA GLU A 124 -21.89 -10.93 -2.65
C GLU A 124 -22.19 -11.74 -1.38
N LYS A 125 -21.64 -12.95 -1.26
CA LYS A 125 -21.85 -13.78 -0.06
C LYS A 125 -21.16 -13.21 1.17
N LEU A 126 -20.01 -12.53 1.01
CA LEU A 126 -19.36 -11.84 2.12
C LEU A 126 -20.10 -10.58 2.56
N LEU A 127 -20.74 -9.85 1.65
CA LEU A 127 -21.63 -8.74 1.99
C LEU A 127 -22.84 -9.22 2.78
N VAL A 128 -23.45 -10.33 2.34
CA VAL A 128 -24.52 -10.99 3.09
C VAL A 128 -24.01 -11.41 4.47
N LEU A 129 -22.85 -12.09 4.57
CA LEU A 129 -22.28 -12.46 5.87
C LEU A 129 -22.03 -11.25 6.78
N ARG A 130 -21.60 -10.11 6.23
CA ARG A 130 -21.40 -8.86 6.98
C ARG A 130 -22.70 -8.34 7.59
N SER A 131 -23.83 -8.45 6.88
CA SER A 131 -25.12 -8.04 7.43
C SER A 131 -25.63 -8.96 8.54
N TYR A 132 -25.06 -10.16 8.72
CA TYR A 132 -25.34 -11.05 9.85
C TYR A 132 -24.57 -10.68 11.13
N ARG A 133 -23.90 -9.52 11.21
CA ARG A 133 -23.38 -9.06 12.50
C ARG A 133 -24.55 -9.08 13.49
N PRO A 134 -24.47 -9.86 14.59
CA PRO A 134 -25.55 -9.94 15.55
C PRO A 134 -25.74 -8.55 16.13
N THR A 135 -26.71 -7.80 15.61
CA THR A 135 -27.27 -6.66 16.30
C THR A 135 -27.86 -7.26 17.55
N SER A 136 -27.29 -6.96 18.71
CA SER A 136 -27.50 -7.73 19.94
C SER A 136 -28.96 -7.79 20.39
N ASP A 137 -29.85 -7.00 19.79
CA ASP A 137 -31.06 -6.65 20.51
C ASP A 137 -32.39 -7.17 19.98
N ASN A 138 -32.67 -7.47 18.69
CA ASN A 138 -34.07 -7.85 18.35
C ASN A 138 -34.33 -8.61 17.03
N GLY A 139 -33.31 -9.13 16.33
CA GLY A 139 -33.51 -9.82 15.06
C GLY A 139 -33.76 -11.33 15.19
N SER A 140 -35.01 -11.78 15.10
CA SER A 140 -35.36 -13.21 14.94
C SER A 140 -34.95 -13.71 13.56
N TYR A 141 -33.66 -13.99 13.35
CA TYR A 141 -33.20 -14.73 12.17
C TYR A 141 -33.53 -16.21 12.33
N THR A 142 -34.06 -16.82 11.26
CA THR A 142 -34.27 -18.26 11.27
C THR A 142 -32.92 -18.99 11.31
N THR A 143 -32.76 -19.96 12.21
CA THR A 143 -31.54 -20.77 12.39
C THR A 143 -30.99 -21.36 11.07
N LYS A 144 -31.88 -21.59 10.08
CA LYS A 144 -31.52 -22.08 8.75
C LYS A 144 -30.74 -21.07 7.89
N GLN A 145 -31.06 -19.78 7.97
CA GLN A 145 -30.36 -18.77 7.20
C GLN A 145 -28.95 -18.52 7.76
N ALA A 146 -28.81 -18.56 9.09
CA ALA A 146 -27.54 -18.38 9.76
C ALA A 146 -26.51 -19.48 9.42
N SER A 147 -26.94 -20.72 9.16
CA SER A 147 -26.03 -21.81 8.78
C SER A 147 -25.65 -21.83 7.29
N GLN A 148 -26.53 -21.34 6.42
CA GLN A 148 -26.30 -21.37 4.97
C GLN A 148 -25.29 -20.32 4.48
N VAL A 149 -25.28 -19.12 5.08
CA VAL A 149 -24.46 -18.02 4.59
C VAL A 149 -22.94 -18.28 4.76
N PRO A 150 -22.45 -18.71 5.94
CA PRO A 150 -21.05 -19.11 6.10
C PRO A 150 -20.65 -20.25 5.16
N TYR A 151 -21.55 -21.21 4.95
CA TYR A 151 -21.32 -22.31 4.01
C TYR A 151 -21.13 -21.80 2.58
N LYS A 152 -21.95 -20.85 2.11
CA LYS A 152 -21.82 -20.26 0.78
C LYS A 152 -20.54 -19.42 0.62
N VAL A 153 -20.16 -18.64 1.63
CA VAL A 153 -18.86 -17.95 1.65
C VAL A 153 -17.71 -18.96 1.54
N ASN A 154 -17.82 -20.09 2.25
CA ASN A 154 -16.82 -21.14 2.22
C ASN A 154 -16.71 -21.81 0.83
N GLN A 155 -17.83 -22.09 0.17
CA GLN A 155 -17.84 -22.67 -1.19
C GLN A 155 -17.10 -21.77 -2.19
N TYR A 156 -17.45 -20.48 -2.25
CA TYR A 156 -16.79 -19.54 -3.17
C TYR A 156 -15.33 -19.27 -2.80
N GLY A 157 -15.03 -19.13 -1.50
CA GLY A 157 -13.66 -18.91 -1.03
C GLY A 157 -12.74 -20.10 -1.30
N ARG A 158 -13.25 -21.34 -1.16
CA ARG A 158 -12.54 -22.56 -1.53
C ARG A 158 -12.31 -22.66 -3.04
N LEU A 159 -13.31 -22.32 -3.86
CA LEU A 159 -13.17 -22.26 -5.31
C LEU A 159 -12.09 -21.27 -5.74
N LEU A 160 -12.12 -20.04 -5.20
CA LEU A 160 -11.11 -19.02 -5.49
C LEU A 160 -9.71 -19.41 -4.96
N HIS A 161 -9.64 -20.07 -3.80
CA HIS A 161 -8.37 -20.59 -3.28
C HIS A 161 -7.75 -21.60 -4.24
N LYS A 162 -8.53 -22.57 -4.75
CA LYS A 162 -8.05 -23.52 -5.75
C LYS A 162 -7.67 -22.81 -7.06
N LEU A 163 -8.51 -21.90 -7.55
CA LEU A 163 -8.25 -21.08 -8.74
C LEU A 163 -6.93 -20.29 -8.64
N SER A 164 -6.64 -19.69 -7.48
CA SER A 164 -5.45 -18.87 -7.25
C SER A 164 -4.11 -19.63 -7.39
N ARG A 165 -4.16 -20.96 -7.35
CA ARG A 165 -3.00 -21.87 -7.48
C ARG A 165 -2.87 -22.47 -8.88
N THR A 166 -3.82 -22.21 -9.77
CA THR A 166 -3.84 -22.77 -11.13
C THR A 166 -2.82 -22.10 -12.05
N ALA A 167 -2.28 -22.86 -13.00
CA ALA A 167 -1.51 -22.31 -14.11
C ALA A 167 -2.45 -21.51 -15.04
N ALA A 168 -3.67 -22.04 -15.25
CA ALA A 168 -4.72 -21.39 -16.02
C ALA A 168 -5.00 -19.93 -15.61
N LEU A 169 -5.08 -19.62 -14.30
CA LEU A 169 -5.27 -18.24 -13.84
C LEU A 169 -4.06 -17.35 -14.22
N ARG A 170 -2.83 -17.84 -14.08
CA ARG A 170 -1.63 -17.07 -14.45
C ARG A 170 -1.63 -16.74 -15.93
N THR A 171 -1.83 -17.74 -16.77
CA THR A 171 -1.91 -17.60 -18.22
C THR A 171 -3.02 -16.63 -18.61
N TYR A 172 -4.20 -16.74 -18.00
CA TYR A 172 -5.29 -15.77 -18.19
C TYR A 172 -4.87 -14.34 -17.83
N LEU A 173 -4.28 -14.12 -16.65
CA LEU A 173 -3.86 -12.80 -16.19
C LEU A 173 -2.75 -12.20 -17.06
N GLN A 174 -1.80 -13.03 -17.53
CA GLN A 174 -0.78 -12.63 -18.49
C GLN A 174 -1.39 -12.18 -19.82
N HIS A 175 -2.39 -12.90 -20.34
CA HIS A 175 -3.07 -12.51 -21.59
C HIS A 175 -3.82 -11.17 -21.46
N ILE A 176 -4.41 -10.89 -20.30
CA ILE A 176 -5.08 -9.60 -20.07
C ILE A 176 -4.12 -8.52 -19.55
N ASN A 177 -2.81 -8.78 -19.43
CA ASN A 177 -1.84 -7.84 -18.90
C ASN A 177 -1.84 -6.47 -19.62
N PRO A 178 -1.99 -6.37 -20.96
CA PRO A 178 -2.10 -5.08 -21.63
C PRO A 178 -3.32 -4.27 -21.15
N LEU A 179 -4.44 -4.94 -20.87
CA LEU A 179 -5.63 -4.32 -20.29
C LEU A 179 -5.42 -3.94 -18.83
N LEU A 180 -4.48 -4.61 -18.15
CA LEU A 180 -4.12 -4.31 -16.78
C LEU A 180 -3.07 -3.19 -16.65
N SER A 181 -2.39 -2.83 -17.74
CA SER A 181 -1.26 -1.90 -17.75
C SER A 181 -1.63 -0.48 -17.29
N ASP A 182 -2.82 -0.02 -17.65
CA ASP A 182 -3.41 1.23 -17.14
C ASP A 182 -3.52 1.27 -15.60
N PHE A 183 -3.50 0.10 -14.94
CA PHE A 183 -3.61 -0.05 -13.49
C PHE A 183 -2.27 -0.26 -12.78
N SER A 184 -1.19 -0.46 -13.54
CA SER A 184 0.17 -0.59 -13.00
C SER A 184 0.89 0.73 -12.82
N ARG A 185 0.29 1.86 -13.23
CA ARG A 185 0.78 3.16 -12.79
C ARG A 185 0.79 3.10 -11.26
N PRO A 186 1.96 3.12 -10.60
CA PRO A 186 2.00 3.12 -9.16
C PRO A 186 1.07 4.24 -8.72
N ALA A 187 0.19 3.96 -7.75
CA ALA A 187 -0.59 5.02 -7.14
C ALA A 187 0.40 6.16 -6.88
N PRO A 188 0.18 7.38 -7.43
CA PRO A 188 1.25 8.36 -7.50
C PRO A 188 1.82 8.51 -6.09
N LYS A 189 3.16 8.48 -5.99
CA LYS A 189 3.86 8.39 -4.70
C LYS A 189 3.24 9.42 -3.76
N ARG A 190 2.44 8.95 -2.80
CA ARG A 190 1.67 9.78 -1.87
C ARG A 190 0.89 10.90 -2.59
N VAL A 191 -0.14 10.56 -3.37
CA VAL A 191 -1.15 11.58 -3.69
C VAL A 191 -1.75 12.01 -2.37
N TYR A 192 -1.40 13.20 -1.91
CA TYR A 192 -2.06 13.84 -0.80
C TYR A 192 -3.43 14.25 -1.30
N TRP A 193 -4.44 13.40 -1.14
CA TRP A 193 -5.79 13.66 -1.67
C TRP A 193 -6.48 14.70 -0.78
N PHE A 194 -6.13 15.97 -0.95
CA PHE A 194 -6.95 17.08 -0.50
C PHE A 194 -8.24 17.07 -1.33
N LYS A 195 -9.24 16.31 -0.89
CA LYS A 195 -10.55 16.25 -1.58
C LYS A 195 -11.38 17.46 -1.20
N ASN A 196 -12.30 17.88 -2.07
CA ASN A 196 -13.35 18.77 -1.61
C ASN A 196 -14.07 18.12 -0.42
N LYS A 197 -14.35 18.90 0.64
CA LYS A 197 -14.96 18.49 1.93
C LYS A 197 -16.38 17.92 1.75
N SER A 198 -16.58 16.90 0.93
CA SER A 198 -17.75 16.03 1.05
C SER A 198 -17.48 15.06 2.20
N ALA A 199 -18.40 15.04 3.16
CA ALA A 199 -18.17 14.64 4.55
C ALA A 199 -17.81 13.15 4.80
N ASP A 200 -17.70 12.31 3.78
CA ASP A 200 -17.59 10.83 3.93
C ASP A 200 -16.24 10.22 3.49
N ALA A 201 -15.23 11.02 3.11
CA ALA A 201 -14.06 10.49 2.37
C ALA A 201 -12.79 10.19 3.19
N LEU A 202 -12.64 10.69 4.43
CA LEU A 202 -11.38 10.58 5.19
C LEU A 202 -11.05 9.14 5.64
N ASP A 203 -12.08 8.30 5.82
CA ASP A 203 -11.90 6.93 6.29
C ASP A 203 -11.20 6.01 5.27
N SER A 204 -11.15 6.41 3.99
CA SER A 204 -10.62 5.61 2.89
C SER A 204 -9.09 5.58 2.77
N GLU A 205 -8.37 6.52 3.38
CA GLU A 205 -6.92 6.69 3.20
C GLU A 205 -6.11 5.74 4.08
N VAL A 206 -6.43 5.65 5.37
CA VAL A 206 -5.80 4.70 6.30
C VAL A 206 -6.00 3.25 5.84
N GLU A 207 -7.16 2.94 5.27
CA GLU A 207 -7.45 1.61 4.71
C GLU A 207 -6.62 1.31 3.44
N ALA A 208 -6.22 2.33 2.68
CA ALA A 208 -5.37 2.18 1.51
C ALA A 208 -3.90 1.96 1.90
N GLU A 209 -3.39 2.67 2.90
CA GLU A 209 -2.04 2.46 3.43
C GLU A 209 -1.88 1.11 4.14
N GLU A 210 -2.89 0.70 4.93
CA GLU A 210 -2.91 -0.63 5.53
C GLU A 210 -2.93 -1.70 4.45
N LEU A 211 -3.73 -1.54 3.39
CA LEU A 211 -3.74 -2.49 2.28
C LEU A 211 -2.42 -2.52 1.49
N GLU A 212 -1.76 -1.37 1.26
CA GLU A 212 -0.45 -1.33 0.60
C GLU A 212 0.59 -2.08 1.44
N ALA A 213 0.59 -1.86 2.76
CA ALA A 213 1.44 -2.62 3.67
C ALA A 213 1.06 -4.10 3.73
N GLU A 214 -0.22 -4.46 3.58
CA GLU A 214 -0.67 -5.85 3.46
C GLU A 214 -0.25 -6.49 2.13
N LEU A 215 -0.28 -5.74 1.03
CA LEU A 215 0.19 -6.19 -0.28
C LEU A 215 1.70 -6.40 -0.24
N GLU A 216 2.46 -5.45 0.33
CA GLU A 216 3.90 -5.53 0.54
C GLU A 216 4.26 -6.70 1.47
N ALA A 217 3.53 -6.90 2.57
CA ALA A 217 3.72 -8.05 3.46
C ALA A 217 3.33 -9.37 2.78
N GLY A 218 2.32 -9.34 1.91
CA GLY A 218 1.94 -10.46 1.04
C GLY A 218 3.08 -10.90 0.12
N LEU A 219 3.89 -9.96 -0.37
CA LEU A 219 5.10 -10.24 -1.16
C LEU A 219 6.09 -11.13 -0.38
N GLU A 220 6.21 -10.93 0.93
CA GLU A 220 7.16 -11.68 1.75
C GLU A 220 6.68 -13.09 2.11
N THR A 221 5.36 -13.32 2.17
CA THR A 221 4.78 -14.62 2.53
C THR A 221 4.66 -15.60 1.37
N ASP A 222 4.52 -15.12 0.13
CA ASP A 222 4.38 -15.98 -1.05
C ASP A 222 5.72 -16.64 -1.44
N ASN A 223 6.85 -16.14 -0.92
CA ASN A 223 8.20 -16.49 -1.40
C ASN A 223 8.87 -17.70 -0.71
N LYS A 224 8.30 -18.30 0.35
CA LYS A 224 8.99 -19.39 1.07
C LYS A 224 8.20 -20.69 1.28
N ASP A 225 6.88 -20.61 1.39
CA ASP A 225 6.06 -21.77 1.79
C ASP A 225 5.24 -22.37 0.64
N PHE A 226 5.26 -21.77 -0.55
CA PHE A 226 4.67 -22.37 -1.74
C PHE A 226 5.76 -23.04 -2.55
N GLU A 227 5.63 -24.34 -2.80
CA GLU A 227 6.45 -25.19 -3.67
C GLU A 227 6.41 -24.75 -5.15
N PHE A 228 6.58 -23.45 -5.43
CA PHE A 228 6.95 -23.03 -6.76
C PHE A 228 8.47 -23.17 -6.87
N PRO A 229 8.98 -23.68 -8.00
CA PRO A 229 10.40 -23.62 -8.26
C PRO A 229 10.82 -22.17 -8.04
N THR A 230 11.79 -21.98 -7.15
CA THR A 230 12.58 -20.76 -7.04
C THR A 230 13.21 -20.52 -8.40
N GLU A 231 12.48 -19.90 -9.31
CA GLU A 231 13.13 -19.16 -10.37
C GLU A 231 14.05 -18.15 -9.65
N PRO A 232 15.33 -18.08 -10.07
CA PRO A 232 16.37 -17.41 -9.32
C PRO A 232 15.94 -15.99 -8.94
N GLU A 233 15.98 -15.71 -7.63
CA GLU A 233 15.60 -14.44 -7.00
C GLU A 233 16.40 -13.23 -7.53
N GLU A 234 17.42 -13.45 -8.38
CA GLU A 234 18.37 -12.44 -8.84
C GLU A 234 17.79 -11.44 -9.85
N GLU A 235 16.64 -11.70 -10.49
CA GLU A 235 16.02 -10.73 -11.42
C GLU A 235 14.84 -9.94 -10.83
N PHE A 236 14.38 -10.29 -9.62
CA PHE A 236 13.27 -9.62 -8.93
C PHE A 236 13.70 -8.42 -8.06
N THR A 237 14.92 -7.92 -8.25
CA THR A 237 15.36 -6.68 -7.60
C THR A 237 14.62 -5.47 -8.20
N LYS A 238 13.53 -5.05 -7.56
CA LYS A 238 12.82 -3.75 -7.73
C LYS A 238 12.32 -3.36 -9.13
N LYS A 239 12.57 -4.13 -10.18
CA LYS A 239 12.03 -3.87 -11.52
C LYS A 239 10.53 -4.14 -11.50
N ASP A 240 9.77 -3.17 -12.00
CA ASP A 240 8.33 -3.01 -11.81
C ASP A 240 7.55 -4.32 -12.00
N ALA A 241 6.94 -4.82 -10.92
CA ALA A 241 6.10 -6.01 -10.99
C ALA A 241 5.02 -5.80 -12.05
N HIS A 242 4.87 -6.76 -12.96
CA HIS A 242 3.89 -6.64 -14.03
C HIS A 242 2.47 -6.53 -13.45
N PRO A 243 1.56 -5.78 -14.10
CA PRO A 243 0.20 -5.58 -13.63
C PRO A 243 -0.55 -6.90 -13.32
N TRP A 244 -0.34 -7.92 -14.14
CA TRP A 244 -0.92 -9.25 -13.92
C TRP A 244 -0.43 -9.92 -12.63
N GLN A 245 0.83 -9.72 -12.24
CA GLN A 245 1.40 -10.25 -11.00
C GLN A 245 0.77 -9.57 -9.78
N ILE A 246 0.54 -8.26 -9.86
CA ILE A 246 -0.15 -7.49 -8.82
C ILE A 246 -1.59 -8.01 -8.66
N CYS A 247 -2.31 -8.21 -9.76
CA CYS A 247 -3.66 -8.78 -9.75
C CYS A 247 -3.69 -10.19 -9.13
N LEU A 248 -2.75 -11.07 -9.52
CA LEU A 248 -2.64 -12.42 -8.95
C LEU A 248 -2.39 -12.38 -7.43
N ARG A 249 -1.46 -11.53 -6.98
CA ARG A 249 -1.16 -11.32 -5.55
C ARG A 249 -2.38 -10.83 -4.80
N TRP A 250 -3.17 -9.92 -5.38
CA TRP A 250 -4.43 -9.48 -4.80
C TRP A 250 -5.46 -10.62 -4.67
N ILE A 251 -5.65 -11.46 -5.69
CA ILE A 251 -6.54 -12.62 -5.62
C ILE A 251 -6.08 -13.57 -4.50
N LYS A 252 -4.78 -13.87 -4.43
CA LYS A 252 -4.21 -14.69 -3.35
C LYS A 252 -4.46 -14.07 -1.97
N LEU A 253 -4.28 -12.76 -1.82
CA LEU A 253 -4.55 -12.06 -0.58
C LEU A 253 -6.02 -12.16 -0.14
N LEU A 254 -6.97 -12.12 -1.09
CA LEU A 254 -8.40 -12.31 -0.81
C LEU A 254 -8.69 -13.68 -0.19
N VAL A 255 -8.00 -14.72 -0.66
CA VAL A 255 -8.21 -16.13 -0.23
C VAL A 255 -7.17 -16.64 0.76
N SER A 256 -6.26 -15.80 1.22
CA SER A 256 -5.18 -16.17 2.17
C SER A 256 -5.70 -16.88 3.42
N HIS A 257 -6.86 -16.51 3.94
CA HIS A 257 -7.47 -17.19 5.09
C HIS A 257 -7.92 -18.63 4.78
N PHE A 258 -8.37 -18.91 3.54
CA PHE A 258 -8.72 -20.26 3.11
C PHE A 258 -7.47 -21.13 2.93
N SER A 259 -6.40 -20.54 2.43
CA SER A 259 -5.10 -21.21 2.37
C SER A 259 -4.62 -21.58 3.77
N ALA A 260 -4.61 -20.64 4.72
CA ALA A 260 -4.22 -20.89 6.10
C ALA A 260 -5.09 -21.98 6.77
N ALA A 261 -6.41 -21.93 6.57
CA ALA A 261 -7.32 -22.95 7.11
C ALA A 261 -7.10 -24.33 6.49
N THR A 262 -6.80 -24.39 5.19
CA THR A 262 -6.51 -25.65 4.47
C THR A 262 -5.20 -26.25 4.98
N MET A 263 -4.13 -25.45 5.07
CA MET A 263 -2.84 -25.88 5.61
C MET A 263 -2.98 -26.40 7.04
N LEU A 264 -3.74 -25.67 7.87
CA LEU A 264 -4.03 -26.12 9.23
C LEU A 264 -4.73 -27.47 9.18
N ALA A 265 -5.87 -27.59 8.50
CA ALA A 265 -6.65 -28.82 8.43
C ALA A 265 -5.84 -30.03 7.92
N GLU A 266 -5.01 -29.85 6.88
CA GLU A 266 -4.10 -30.89 6.37
C GLU A 266 -3.09 -31.32 7.43
N HIS A 267 -2.51 -30.35 8.15
CA HIS A 267 -1.54 -30.63 9.21
C HIS A 267 -2.20 -31.31 10.42
N LEU A 268 -3.41 -30.89 10.81
CA LEU A 268 -4.15 -31.46 11.94
C LEU A 268 -4.69 -32.86 11.64
N SER A 269 -4.79 -33.24 10.37
CA SER A 269 -5.27 -34.56 9.95
C SER A 269 -4.18 -35.63 10.00
N LYS A 270 -2.92 -35.25 10.30
CA LYS A 270 -1.82 -36.22 10.47
C LYS A 270 -1.97 -36.92 11.83
N GLU A 271 -1.86 -38.25 11.83
CA GLU A 271 -2.03 -39.07 13.03
C GLU A 271 -1.05 -38.71 14.17
N GLU A 272 0.12 -38.19 13.83
CA GLU A 272 1.18 -37.81 14.77
C GLU A 272 0.95 -36.44 15.46
N PHE A 273 -0.09 -35.70 15.06
CA PHE A 273 -0.27 -34.33 15.58
C PHE A 273 -0.91 -34.34 16.99
N PRO A 274 -0.34 -33.63 17.98
CA PRO A 274 -0.86 -33.64 19.33
C PRO A 274 -2.24 -32.97 19.43
N PRO A 275 -3.04 -33.28 20.48
CA PRO A 275 -4.33 -32.65 20.71
C PRO A 275 -4.22 -31.12 20.76
N ILE A 276 -5.13 -30.44 20.07
CA ILE A 276 -5.09 -28.98 19.92
C ILE A 276 -6.10 -28.35 20.84
N SER A 277 -5.64 -27.43 21.69
CA SER A 277 -6.51 -26.52 22.40
C SER A 277 -6.66 -25.24 21.60
N VAL A 278 -7.84 -25.04 21.00
CA VAL A 278 -8.20 -23.77 20.37
C VAL A 278 -8.84 -22.87 21.42
N ARG A 279 -8.23 -21.70 21.65
CA ARG A 279 -8.77 -20.68 22.54
C ARG A 279 -9.03 -19.41 21.74
N LEU A 280 -10.25 -18.89 21.84
CA LEU A 280 -10.60 -17.60 21.29
C LEU A 280 -10.24 -16.52 22.31
N LEU A 281 -9.24 -15.71 21.99
CA LEU A 281 -8.93 -14.52 22.76
C LEU A 281 -9.87 -13.40 22.32
N GLN A 282 -10.68 -12.89 23.24
CA GLN A 282 -11.48 -11.72 22.97
C GLN A 282 -10.56 -10.50 22.95
N ASN A 283 -10.47 -9.84 21.79
CA ASN A 283 -9.77 -8.57 21.70
C ASN A 283 -10.52 -7.53 22.54
N SER A 284 -9.78 -6.70 23.26
CA SER A 284 -10.36 -5.50 23.86
C SER A 284 -11.00 -4.64 22.77
N PRO A 285 -12.23 -4.12 22.97
CA PRO A 285 -12.63 -2.94 22.23
C PRO A 285 -11.62 -1.85 22.59
N GLY A 286 -10.82 -1.41 21.61
CA GLY A 286 -9.97 -0.23 21.82
C GLY A 286 -10.85 0.96 22.21
N SER A 287 -10.31 1.92 22.95
CA SER A 287 -10.99 3.21 23.09
C SER A 287 -10.75 4.02 21.82
N ASP A 288 -11.80 4.62 21.29
CA ASP A 288 -11.73 5.60 20.20
C ASP A 288 -11.30 7.00 20.68
N ARG A 289 -11.21 7.19 22.01
CA ARG A 289 -10.84 8.45 22.63
C ARG A 289 -9.34 8.67 22.53
N LEU A 290 -8.95 9.69 21.77
CA LEU A 290 -7.59 10.18 21.72
C LEU A 290 -7.37 11.30 22.74
N ILE A 291 -6.17 11.34 23.32
CA ILE A 291 -5.71 12.49 24.08
C ILE A 291 -5.48 13.64 23.08
N PRO A 292 -6.06 14.83 23.28
CA PRO A 292 -5.77 15.99 22.44
C PRO A 292 -4.27 16.25 22.38
N TRP A 293 -3.72 16.44 21.18
CA TRP A 293 -2.27 16.56 20.98
C TRP A 293 -1.64 17.67 21.85
N LYS A 294 -2.34 18.78 22.08
CA LYS A 294 -1.86 19.86 22.97
C LYS A 294 -1.63 19.38 24.39
N ILE A 295 -2.53 18.54 24.91
CA ILE A 295 -2.42 17.95 26.24
C ILE A 295 -1.25 16.96 26.26
N LEU A 296 -1.14 16.11 25.24
CA LEU A 296 -0.05 15.14 25.10
C LEU A 296 1.32 15.83 25.12
N LEU A 297 1.51 16.88 24.31
CA LEU A 297 2.79 17.58 24.21
C LEU A 297 3.13 18.40 25.45
N LYS A 298 2.12 18.89 26.19
CA LYS A 298 2.34 19.67 27.41
C LYS A 298 2.75 18.80 28.60
N ASP A 299 2.25 17.56 28.67
CA ASP A 299 2.54 16.66 29.77
C ASP A 299 3.90 15.95 29.60
N ARG A 300 4.86 16.27 30.48
CA ARG A 300 6.21 15.70 30.46
C ARG A 300 6.23 14.19 30.69
N LYS A 301 5.18 13.61 31.28
CA LYS A 301 5.06 12.16 31.44
C LYS A 301 4.93 11.45 30.08
N TYR A 302 4.22 12.07 29.14
CA TYR A 302 3.99 11.51 27.80
C TYR A 302 4.91 12.11 26.74
N PHE A 303 5.51 13.27 27.00
CA PHE A 303 6.40 13.98 26.07
C PHE A 303 7.63 14.55 26.81
N PRO A 304 8.56 13.67 27.26
CA PRO A 304 9.70 14.03 28.12
C PRO A 304 10.72 14.89 27.38
N ARG A 305 11.54 15.68 28.08
CA ARG A 305 12.57 16.53 27.42
C ARG A 305 13.84 15.72 27.15
N LEU A 306 14.55 16.03 26.05
CA LEU A 306 15.78 15.32 25.65
C LEU A 306 16.90 15.39 26.71
N ASN A 307 16.97 16.49 27.46
CA ASN A 307 17.98 16.68 28.51
C ASN A 307 17.81 15.75 29.71
N ASP A 308 16.67 15.06 29.84
CA ASP A 308 16.48 14.10 30.92
C ASP A 308 17.39 12.86 30.73
N HIS A 309 17.92 12.64 29.51
CA HIS A 309 18.76 11.49 29.15
C HIS A 309 19.89 11.83 28.16
N ASN A 310 20.86 12.69 28.51
CA ASN A 310 22.25 12.79 28.00
C ASN A 310 22.57 12.49 26.50
N LEU A 311 21.68 12.75 25.53
CA LEU A 311 21.90 12.44 24.11
C LEU A 311 21.96 13.69 23.22
N GLY A 312 23.13 14.33 23.16
CA GLY A 312 23.60 15.11 22.00
C GLY A 312 23.06 16.54 21.80
N MET A 313 23.92 17.41 21.28
CA MET A 313 23.70 18.84 20.97
C MET A 313 22.73 19.07 19.79
N GLY A 314 21.47 18.63 19.89
CA GLY A 314 20.40 19.07 19.00
C GLY A 314 19.79 20.40 19.46
N PRO A 315 19.13 21.17 18.56
CA PRO A 315 18.40 22.37 18.94
C PRO A 315 17.30 22.04 19.97
N SER A 316 17.48 22.50 21.21
CA SER A 316 16.58 22.18 22.31
C SER A 316 15.36 23.11 22.29
N ARG A 317 14.31 22.77 21.55
CA ARG A 317 13.02 23.47 21.66
C ARG A 317 12.25 23.01 22.88
N SER A 318 11.66 23.96 23.61
CA SER A 318 10.71 23.68 24.68
C SER A 318 9.41 23.08 24.15
N ASN A 319 8.61 22.44 25.02
CA ASN A 319 7.32 21.88 24.60
C ASN A 319 6.37 23.00 24.20
N GLU A 320 6.48 24.15 24.87
CA GLU A 320 5.70 25.36 24.63
C GLU A 320 5.99 25.95 23.25
N GLU A 321 7.27 26.02 22.84
CA GLU A 321 7.65 26.46 21.48
C GLU A 321 7.13 25.49 20.41
N ILE A 322 7.27 24.17 20.63
CA ILE A 322 6.73 23.16 19.71
C ILE A 322 5.23 23.37 19.52
N ILE A 323 4.48 23.50 20.62
CA ILE A 323 3.04 23.72 20.58
C ILE A 323 2.71 25.01 19.82
N SER A 324 3.40 26.11 20.11
CA SER A 324 3.18 27.39 19.45
C SER A 324 3.39 27.32 17.93
N ILE A 325 4.45 26.63 17.48
CA ILE A 325 4.73 26.42 16.05
C ILE A 325 3.61 25.60 15.40
N LEU A 326 3.17 24.51 16.04
CA LEU A 326 2.07 23.70 15.53
C LEU A 326 0.76 24.48 15.46
N GLU A 327 0.44 25.28 16.50
CA GLU A 327 -0.75 26.13 16.53
C GLU A 327 -0.73 27.16 15.40
N ALA A 328 0.38 27.87 15.20
CA ALA A 328 0.52 28.83 14.12
C ALA A 328 0.32 28.19 12.74
N ALA A 329 0.92 27.02 12.52
CA ALA A 329 0.78 26.25 11.28
C ALA A 329 -0.63 25.66 11.06
N ILE A 330 -1.38 25.37 12.12
CA ILE A 330 -2.77 24.89 12.02
C ILE A 330 -3.72 26.06 11.77
N SER A 331 -3.49 27.20 12.43
CA SER A 331 -4.29 28.41 12.29
C SER A 331 -4.24 29.01 10.89
N SER A 332 -3.21 28.71 10.10
CA SER A 332 -3.13 29.11 8.68
C SER A 332 -3.97 28.24 7.75
N ASN A 333 -4.76 27.30 8.25
CA ASN A 333 -5.64 26.44 7.45
C ASN A 333 -4.87 25.61 6.39
N PRO A 334 -3.98 24.71 6.84
CA PRO A 334 -3.09 23.96 5.97
C PRO A 334 -3.81 23.05 4.98
N TYR A 335 -5.05 22.63 5.29
CA TYR A 335 -5.86 21.83 4.37
C TYR A 335 -6.22 22.60 3.10
N ASP A 336 -6.72 23.84 3.27
CA ASP A 336 -7.14 24.65 2.12
C ASP A 336 -5.93 25.07 1.27
N HIS A 337 -4.75 25.28 1.90
CA HIS A 337 -3.50 25.48 1.16
C HIS A 337 -3.03 24.22 0.43
N GLY A 338 -3.10 23.05 1.06
CA GLY A 338 -2.80 21.78 0.40
C GLY A 338 -3.68 21.53 -0.82
N TYR A 339 -4.97 21.86 -0.73
CA TYR A 339 -5.89 21.81 -1.86
C TYR A 339 -5.51 22.77 -3.00
N GLN A 340 -5.15 24.02 -2.67
CA GLN A 340 -4.68 24.98 -3.68
C GLN A 340 -3.40 24.49 -4.37
N LEU A 341 -2.44 23.95 -3.61
CA LEU A 341 -1.20 23.40 -4.13
C LEU A 341 -1.45 22.20 -5.04
N GLN A 342 -2.40 21.33 -4.72
CA GLN A 342 -2.80 20.22 -5.59
C GLN A 342 -3.32 20.75 -6.93
N ASN A 343 -4.21 21.76 -6.93
CA ASN A 343 -4.70 22.35 -8.18
C ASN A 343 -3.57 22.98 -8.99
N ILE A 344 -2.66 23.72 -8.34
CA ILE A 344 -1.47 24.30 -8.99
C ILE A 344 -0.58 23.21 -9.60
N ARG A 345 -0.37 22.10 -8.87
CA ARG A 345 0.40 20.93 -9.34
C ARG A 345 -0.22 20.32 -10.60
N ASP A 346 -1.53 20.09 -10.58
CA ASP A 346 -2.28 19.48 -11.68
C ASP A 346 -2.30 20.39 -12.91
N ASP A 347 -2.51 21.71 -12.71
CA ASP A 347 -2.41 22.74 -13.75
C ASP A 347 -1.00 22.71 -14.39
N TRP A 348 0.06 22.65 -13.58
CA TRP A 348 1.44 22.59 -14.05
C TRP A 348 1.70 21.35 -14.90
N GLU A 349 1.30 20.16 -14.44
CA GLU A 349 1.46 18.92 -15.20
C GLU A 349 0.70 18.97 -16.54
N GLN A 350 -0.53 19.49 -16.54
CA GLN A 350 -1.32 19.64 -17.75
C GLN A 350 -0.65 20.57 -18.77
N ILE A 351 -0.18 21.72 -18.30
CA ILE A 351 0.53 22.71 -19.12
C ILE A 351 1.81 22.10 -19.71
N MET A 352 2.62 21.42 -18.89
CA MET A 352 3.89 20.84 -19.32
C MET A 352 3.70 19.72 -20.34
N ASN A 353 2.59 18.98 -20.28
CA ASN A 353 2.22 18.00 -21.30
C ASN A 353 1.85 18.64 -22.64
N GLY A 354 1.34 19.88 -22.62
CA GLY A 354 0.98 20.65 -23.82
C GLY A 354 2.14 21.31 -24.55
N ARG A 355 3.36 21.30 -23.99
CA ARG A 355 4.57 21.96 -24.52
C ARG A 355 4.34 23.45 -24.85
N PRO A 356 4.28 24.33 -23.84
CA PRO A 356 3.93 25.74 -24.04
C PRO A 356 4.94 26.46 -24.94
N THR A 357 4.45 27.40 -25.76
CA THR A 357 5.28 28.32 -26.53
C THR A 357 5.99 29.32 -25.62
N GLU A 358 7.01 30.02 -26.11
CA GLU A 358 7.76 31.00 -25.33
C GLU A 358 6.88 32.11 -24.72
N ASN A 359 5.96 32.67 -25.50
CA ASN A 359 5.01 33.68 -24.99
C ASN A 359 4.09 33.10 -23.91
N GLN A 360 3.62 31.87 -24.09
CA GLN A 360 2.80 31.18 -23.08
C GLN A 360 3.60 30.93 -21.80
N ARG A 361 4.90 30.59 -21.90
CA ARG A 361 5.75 30.40 -20.71
C ARG A 361 5.82 31.65 -19.85
N LEU A 362 5.94 32.83 -20.46
CA LEU A 362 5.95 34.08 -19.71
C LEU A 362 4.63 34.30 -18.93
N GLU A 363 3.49 34.11 -19.61
CA GLU A 363 2.16 34.25 -18.99
C GLU A 363 1.96 33.23 -17.86
N ILE A 364 2.27 31.96 -18.10
CA ILE A 364 2.18 30.87 -17.12
C ILE A 364 3.06 31.17 -15.91
N ALA A 365 4.31 31.57 -16.12
CA ALA A 365 5.23 31.81 -15.01
C ALA A 365 4.80 33.00 -14.14
N ASN A 366 4.21 34.04 -14.74
CA ASN A 366 3.65 35.17 -14.00
C ASN A 366 2.39 34.78 -13.22
N ASP A 367 1.50 33.97 -13.79
CA ASP A 367 0.32 33.43 -13.08
C ASP A 367 0.75 32.59 -11.86
N PHE A 368 1.69 31.66 -12.05
CA PHE A 368 2.19 30.82 -10.97
C PHE A 368 2.96 31.63 -9.91
N ASP A 369 3.78 32.62 -10.29
CA ASP A 369 4.46 33.49 -9.32
C ASP A 369 3.45 34.21 -8.41
N GLU A 370 2.36 34.74 -8.98
CA GLU A 370 1.31 35.42 -8.21
C GLU A 370 0.57 34.45 -7.28
N ARG A 371 0.24 33.23 -7.76
CA ARG A 371 -0.39 32.19 -6.93
C ARG A 371 0.53 31.78 -5.77
N PHE A 372 1.83 31.62 -5.99
CA PHE A 372 2.79 31.30 -4.92
C PHE A 372 3.05 32.47 -3.98
N ARG A 373 3.04 33.72 -4.46
CA ARG A 373 3.11 34.91 -3.61
C ARG A 373 1.94 34.97 -2.63
N LYS A 374 0.72 34.72 -3.12
CA LYS A 374 -0.45 34.64 -2.26
C LYS A 374 -0.34 33.53 -1.21
N ILE A 375 0.16 32.35 -1.59
CA ILE A 375 0.41 31.25 -0.64
C ILE A 375 1.48 31.65 0.39
N GLU A 376 2.57 32.27 -0.04
CA GLU A 376 3.65 32.75 0.82
C GLU A 376 3.13 33.69 1.92
N GLU A 377 2.23 34.61 1.57
CA GLU A 377 1.63 35.58 2.50
C GLU A 377 0.68 34.95 3.53
N THR A 378 0.12 33.77 3.25
CA THR A 378 -1.01 33.21 4.00
C THR A 378 -0.71 31.89 4.73
N ILE A 379 0.24 31.08 4.23
CA ILE A 379 0.40 29.67 4.65
C ILE A 379 0.93 29.49 6.07
N GLY A 380 1.53 30.50 6.70
CA GLY A 380 2.00 30.48 8.10
C GLY A 380 3.04 29.40 8.47
N ILE A 381 3.37 28.50 7.54
CA ILE A 381 4.31 27.39 7.71
C ILE A 381 5.65 27.81 7.11
N ARG A 382 6.65 28.03 7.96
CA ARG A 382 7.98 28.54 7.56
C ARG A 382 8.63 27.74 6.43
N GLY A 383 8.54 26.41 6.45
CA GLY A 383 9.07 25.57 5.38
C GLY A 383 8.36 25.76 4.05
N CYS A 384 7.04 25.95 4.06
CA CYS A 384 6.27 26.24 2.85
C CYS A 384 6.59 27.63 2.30
N VAL A 385 6.80 28.63 3.16
CA VAL A 385 7.24 29.98 2.75
C VAL A 385 8.57 29.90 2.01
N ALA A 386 9.55 29.17 2.56
CA ALA A 386 10.85 28.99 1.90
C ALA A 386 10.72 28.25 0.55
N TYR A 387 9.90 27.20 0.47
CA TYR A 387 9.66 26.50 -0.79
C TYR A 387 8.91 27.36 -1.82
N ALA A 388 7.95 28.19 -1.41
CA ALA A 388 7.28 29.13 -2.31
C ALA A 388 8.29 30.12 -2.90
N GLN A 389 9.18 30.69 -2.08
CA GLN A 389 10.25 31.58 -2.55
C GLN A 389 11.21 30.88 -3.53
N ASP A 390 11.61 29.64 -3.25
CA ASP A 390 12.43 28.83 -4.16
C ASP A 390 11.72 28.56 -5.48
N ILE A 391 10.42 28.23 -5.46
CA ILE A 391 9.63 27.99 -6.67
C ILE A 391 9.58 29.27 -7.50
N ARG A 392 9.32 30.42 -6.89
CA ARG A 392 9.32 31.72 -7.57
C ARG A 392 10.64 32.03 -8.26
N LYS A 393 11.79 31.77 -7.59
CA LYS A 393 13.12 31.87 -8.22
C LYS A 393 13.28 30.91 -9.41
N ASN A 394 12.83 29.66 -9.28
CA ASN A 394 12.88 28.69 -10.37
C ASN A 394 11.95 29.05 -11.53
N LEU A 395 10.83 29.72 -11.28
CA LEU A 395 9.95 30.26 -12.31
C LEU A 395 10.65 31.35 -13.12
N GLU A 396 11.43 32.24 -12.49
CA GLU A 396 12.24 33.23 -13.22
C GLU A 396 13.27 32.57 -14.14
N VAL A 397 13.95 31.52 -13.67
CA VAL A 397 14.87 30.74 -14.52
C VAL A 397 14.12 30.06 -15.67
N TRP A 398 12.93 29.50 -15.39
CA TRP A 398 12.12 28.82 -16.38
C TRP A 398 11.58 29.76 -17.48
N LYS A 399 11.32 31.03 -17.15
CA LYS A 399 10.93 32.08 -18.12
C LYS A 399 12.00 32.26 -19.22
N GLY A 400 13.28 32.30 -18.84
CA GLY A 400 14.41 32.53 -19.75
C GLY A 400 15.13 31.27 -20.27
N ALA A 401 14.68 30.08 -19.86
CA ALA A 401 15.36 28.81 -20.10
C ALA A 401 15.31 28.34 -21.57
N GLU A 402 16.43 27.79 -22.06
CA GLU A 402 16.47 27.00 -23.30
C GLU A 402 15.83 25.61 -23.11
N SER A 403 15.36 24.98 -24.20
CA SER A 403 14.53 23.77 -24.19
C SER A 403 15.00 22.61 -23.30
N GLN A 404 16.32 22.40 -23.13
CA GLN A 404 16.84 21.34 -22.25
C GLN A 404 16.76 21.69 -20.75
N SER A 405 16.97 22.96 -20.39
CA SER A 405 16.88 23.43 -19.00
C SER A 405 15.44 23.48 -18.47
N ILE A 406 14.44 23.51 -19.36
CA ILE A 406 13.01 23.47 -19.03
C ILE A 406 12.64 22.22 -18.22
N SER A 407 13.14 21.05 -18.62
CA SER A 407 12.79 19.78 -17.96
C SER A 407 13.32 19.73 -16.53
N ILE A 408 14.55 20.19 -16.33
CA ILE A 408 15.21 20.23 -15.00
C ILE A 408 14.45 21.18 -14.08
N SER A 409 14.21 22.42 -14.52
CA SER A 409 13.47 23.42 -13.72
C SER A 409 12.05 22.95 -13.38
N SER A 410 11.35 22.32 -14.33
CA SER A 410 10.00 21.78 -14.09
C SER A 410 9.99 20.68 -13.02
N SER A 411 10.95 19.76 -13.07
CA SER A 411 11.08 18.69 -12.06
C SER A 411 11.37 19.25 -10.66
N LEU A 412 12.18 20.33 -10.57
CA LEU A 412 12.48 21.02 -9.32
C LEU A 412 11.24 21.73 -8.76
N ILE A 413 10.49 22.43 -9.61
CA ILE A 413 9.23 23.08 -9.22
C ILE A 413 8.25 22.04 -8.66
N LEU A 414 8.00 20.95 -9.39
CA LEU A 414 7.10 19.88 -8.92
C LEU A 414 7.55 19.27 -7.59
N SER A 415 8.85 18.96 -7.44
CA SER A 415 9.37 18.41 -6.18
C SER A 415 9.17 19.36 -5.00
N LYS A 416 9.24 20.68 -5.21
CA LYS A 416 9.02 21.69 -4.18
C LYS A 416 7.53 21.83 -3.86
N ILE A 417 6.66 21.77 -4.86
CA ILE A 417 5.19 21.72 -4.67
C ILE A 417 4.80 20.49 -3.84
N ASP A 418 5.31 19.31 -4.21
CA ASP A 418 5.07 18.06 -3.48
C ASP A 418 5.55 18.16 -2.02
N SER A 419 6.69 18.83 -1.78
CA SER A 419 7.21 19.08 -0.44
C SER A 419 6.29 20.00 0.38
N MET A 420 5.74 21.06 -0.23
CA MET A 420 4.75 21.93 0.43
C MET A 420 3.46 21.17 0.74
N MET A 421 2.98 20.35 -0.20
CA MET A 421 1.79 19.52 -0.01
C MET A 421 1.97 18.52 1.14
N GLU A 422 3.15 17.90 1.27
CA GLU A 422 3.47 17.02 2.39
C GLU A 422 3.38 17.73 3.74
N LEU A 423 3.95 18.94 3.85
CA LEU A 423 3.86 19.74 5.07
C LEU A 423 2.41 20.12 5.39
N CYS A 424 1.67 20.63 4.41
CA CYS A 424 0.24 20.94 4.55
C CYS A 424 -0.56 19.72 5.01
N TYR A 425 -0.27 18.53 4.46
CA TYR A 425 -0.93 17.30 4.85
C TYR A 425 -0.67 16.98 6.32
N VAL A 426 0.59 16.96 6.76
CA VAL A 426 0.95 16.67 8.15
C VAL A 426 0.24 17.62 9.12
N PHE A 427 0.28 18.93 8.87
CA PHE A 427 -0.39 19.89 9.75
C PHE A 427 -1.92 19.78 9.73
N SER A 428 -2.51 19.43 8.58
CA SER A 428 -3.95 19.19 8.51
C SER A 428 -4.40 18.02 9.39
N GLN A 429 -3.56 16.98 9.55
CA GLN A 429 -3.84 15.85 10.45
C GLN A 429 -3.84 16.25 11.93
N PHE A 430 -3.08 17.28 12.33
CA PHE A 430 -3.16 17.84 13.69
C PHE A 430 -4.40 18.70 13.92
N ALA A 431 -4.89 19.37 12.87
CA ALA A 431 -6.06 20.25 12.93
C ALA A 431 -7.36 19.45 13.13
N ALA A 432 -7.51 18.35 12.41
CA ALA A 432 -8.67 17.47 12.45
C ALA A 432 -8.22 16.01 12.53
N PRO A 433 -7.77 15.54 13.71
CA PRO A 433 -7.27 14.18 13.85
C PRO A 433 -8.35 13.17 13.45
N SER A 434 -7.95 12.19 12.64
CA SER A 434 -8.83 11.09 12.26
C SER A 434 -9.27 10.31 13.50
N ARG A 435 -10.42 9.65 13.40
CA ARG A 435 -10.88 8.73 14.46
C ARG A 435 -9.84 7.63 14.63
N PHE A 436 -9.48 7.33 15.87
CA PHE A 436 -8.55 6.25 16.15
C PHE A 436 -9.16 4.90 15.72
N LYS A 437 -8.52 4.25 14.75
CA LYS A 437 -8.92 2.93 14.23
C LYS A 437 -8.01 1.80 14.73
N GLY A 438 -7.15 2.09 15.71
CA GLY A 438 -6.14 1.12 16.13
C GLY A 438 -6.75 -0.12 16.77
N THR A 439 -6.36 -1.28 16.27
CA THR A 439 -6.79 -2.57 16.81
C THR A 439 -5.75 -3.14 17.76
N VAL A 440 -6.14 -4.03 18.66
CA VAL A 440 -5.13 -4.78 19.44
C VAL A 440 -4.52 -5.83 18.52
N HIS A 441 -3.22 -5.74 18.30
CA HIS A 441 -2.51 -6.71 17.47
C HIS A 441 -2.41 -8.07 18.16
N CYS A 442 -2.46 -9.15 17.38
CA CYS A 442 -2.50 -10.52 17.90
C CYS A 442 -1.27 -10.85 18.77
N GLU A 443 -0.09 -10.35 18.40
CA GLU A 443 1.17 -10.50 19.12
C GLU A 443 1.08 -9.92 20.53
N ALA A 444 0.50 -8.72 20.66
CA ALA A 444 0.34 -8.05 21.94
C ALA A 444 -0.60 -8.83 22.86
N ASN A 445 -1.73 -9.30 22.34
CA ASN A 445 -2.68 -10.10 23.10
C ASN A 445 -2.10 -11.46 23.52
N MET A 446 -1.40 -12.15 22.61
CA MET A 446 -0.76 -13.43 22.91
C MET A 446 0.34 -13.25 23.95
N ALA A 447 1.24 -12.28 23.78
CA ALA A 447 2.31 -12.01 24.74
C ALA A 447 1.75 -11.68 26.13
N ASN A 448 0.70 -10.85 26.19
CA ASN A 448 0.04 -10.53 27.46
C ASN A 448 -0.60 -11.76 28.11
N PHE A 449 -1.31 -12.59 27.33
CA PHE A 449 -1.90 -13.83 27.81
C PHE A 449 -0.86 -14.81 28.36
N LEU A 450 0.27 -14.97 27.64
CA LEU A 450 1.38 -15.82 28.05
C LEU A 450 2.06 -15.29 29.32
N SER A 451 2.17 -13.97 29.45
CA SER A 451 2.76 -13.31 30.61
C SER A 451 1.89 -13.41 31.86
N CYS A 452 0.56 -13.33 31.72
CA CYS A 452 -0.37 -13.40 32.84
C CYS A 452 -0.76 -14.83 33.25
N SER A 453 -0.42 -15.85 32.47
CA SER A 453 -0.74 -17.24 32.80
C SER A 453 0.16 -17.76 33.94
N ASP A 454 -0.44 -18.45 34.92
CA ASP A 454 0.29 -19.15 35.99
C ASP A 454 1.28 -20.16 35.37
N GLN A 455 2.57 -19.77 35.32
CA GLN A 455 3.63 -20.60 34.76
C GLN A 455 3.81 -21.92 35.53
N GLN A 456 3.48 -21.93 36.82
CA GLN A 456 3.57 -23.12 37.68
C GLN A 456 2.66 -24.27 37.25
N LYS A 457 1.59 -24.01 36.48
CA LYS A 457 0.63 -25.04 36.05
C LYS A 457 0.93 -25.63 34.67
N ARG A 458 2.00 -25.21 33.98
CA ARG A 458 2.22 -25.57 32.56
C ARG A 458 3.67 -25.98 32.30
N GLN A 459 4.02 -27.19 32.73
CA GLN A 459 5.35 -27.80 32.50
C GLN A 459 5.72 -27.84 30.99
N ASP A 460 4.71 -28.01 30.12
CA ASP A 460 4.87 -28.19 28.67
C ASP A 460 5.23 -26.90 27.91
N TRP A 461 5.25 -25.75 28.59
CA TRP A 461 5.44 -24.44 27.94
C TRP A 461 6.89 -23.97 27.90
N LYS A 462 7.82 -24.69 28.53
CA LYS A 462 9.21 -24.23 28.66
C LYS A 462 9.90 -24.01 27.31
N ASP A 463 9.59 -24.84 26.30
CA ASP A 463 10.27 -24.77 25.00
C ASP A 463 9.55 -23.86 23.99
N TYR A 464 8.21 -23.81 24.04
CA TYR A 464 7.37 -23.14 23.03
C TYR A 464 6.64 -21.89 23.54
N GLY A 465 6.56 -21.67 24.86
CA GLY A 465 5.82 -20.58 25.47
C GLY A 465 6.32 -19.17 25.11
N ARG A 466 7.53 -19.07 24.54
CA ARG A 466 8.11 -17.83 24.02
C ARG A 466 7.88 -17.61 22.52
N ILE A 467 7.38 -18.62 21.79
CA ILE A 467 7.21 -18.54 20.34
C ILE A 467 5.83 -17.96 20.03
N ILE A 468 5.82 -16.78 19.43
CA ILE A 468 4.60 -16.13 18.94
C ILE A 468 4.64 -16.17 17.41
N ALA A 469 3.96 -17.18 16.86
CA ALA A 469 3.78 -17.33 15.43
C ALA A 469 2.61 -16.46 14.96
N VAL A 470 2.92 -15.47 14.12
CA VAL A 470 1.94 -14.57 13.49
C VAL A 470 2.17 -14.52 11.99
N SER A 471 1.13 -14.21 11.23
CA SER A 471 1.20 -14.16 9.77
C SER A 471 2.05 -13.00 9.25
N LYS A 472 2.11 -11.89 9.99
CA LYS A 472 2.81 -10.66 9.60
C LYS A 472 4.08 -10.44 10.44
N LYS A 473 4.97 -9.59 9.93
CA LYS A 473 6.03 -8.97 10.74
C LYS A 473 5.41 -8.20 11.91
N ILE A 474 6.11 -8.15 13.03
CA ILE A 474 5.59 -7.51 14.24
C ILE A 474 5.62 -5.97 14.11
N CYS A 475 4.60 -5.30 14.62
CA CYS A 475 4.59 -3.85 14.67
C CYS A 475 5.68 -3.30 15.62
N PRO A 476 6.32 -2.15 15.35
CA PRO A 476 7.31 -1.58 16.27
C PRO A 476 6.78 -1.41 17.69
N SER A 477 5.53 -0.99 17.86
CA SER A 477 4.84 -0.87 19.16
C SER A 477 4.74 -2.20 19.89
N CYS A 478 4.37 -3.24 19.17
CA CYS A 478 4.24 -4.60 19.64
C CYS A 478 5.62 -5.16 20.03
N ARG A 479 6.67 -4.86 19.26
CA ARG A 479 8.04 -5.27 19.59
C ARG A 479 8.51 -4.68 20.91
N VAL A 480 8.26 -3.39 21.15
CA VAL A 480 8.56 -2.75 22.44
C VAL A 480 7.78 -3.45 23.54
N LEU A 481 6.46 -3.64 23.38
CA LEU A 481 5.64 -4.33 24.37
C LEU A 481 6.14 -5.75 24.68
N LEU A 482 6.48 -6.55 23.67
CA LEU A 482 7.05 -7.88 23.85
C LEU A 482 8.40 -7.85 24.60
N ASN A 483 9.17 -6.77 24.47
CA ASN A 483 10.40 -6.60 25.25
C ASN A 483 10.11 -6.31 26.72
N LEU A 484 9.07 -5.53 27.01
CA LEU A 484 8.66 -5.18 28.36
C LEU A 484 8.00 -6.34 29.11
N LEU A 485 7.30 -7.21 28.38
CA LEU A 485 6.62 -8.37 28.96
C LEU A 485 7.53 -9.56 29.31
N ARG A 486 8.85 -9.43 29.15
CA ARG A 486 9.81 -10.52 29.43
C ARG A 486 9.95 -10.70 30.95
N LYS A 487 9.50 -11.83 31.49
CA LYS A 487 9.59 -12.14 32.92
C LYS A 487 10.90 -12.82 33.34
N ASP A 488 11.52 -13.58 32.43
CA ASP A 488 12.70 -14.41 32.68
C ASP A 488 13.95 -13.89 31.94
N GLY A 489 13.88 -12.69 31.37
CA GLY A 489 14.92 -12.12 30.51
C GLY A 489 14.95 -12.70 29.09
N SER A 490 14.24 -13.79 28.82
CA SER A 490 14.20 -14.40 27.49
C SER A 490 13.31 -13.60 26.54
N PRO A 491 13.77 -13.29 25.32
CA PRO A 491 12.93 -12.63 24.32
C PRO A 491 11.82 -13.56 23.80
N PHE A 492 10.64 -13.01 23.58
CA PHE A 492 9.67 -13.63 22.69
C PHE A 492 10.26 -13.76 21.28
N LEU A 493 10.05 -14.91 20.65
CA LEU A 493 10.45 -15.20 19.27
C LEU A 493 9.27 -14.89 18.34
N SER A 494 9.43 -13.92 17.44
CA SER A 494 8.43 -13.50 16.45
C SER A 494 9.08 -13.17 15.10
N ARG A 495 8.29 -12.91 14.04
CA ARG A 495 8.76 -12.73 12.65
C ARG A 495 9.59 -11.45 12.36
N GLY A 496 10.19 -10.83 13.38
CA GLY A 496 10.95 -9.58 13.23
C GLY A 496 10.04 -8.38 12.89
N PRO A 497 10.47 -7.15 13.17
CA PRO A 497 9.60 -5.99 13.01
C PRO A 497 9.48 -5.50 11.57
N HIS A 498 8.33 -4.93 11.22
CA HIS A 498 8.21 -4.07 10.02
C HIS A 498 8.63 -2.64 10.34
N LYS A 499 8.83 -1.81 9.30
CA LYS A 499 9.37 -0.45 9.43
C LYS A 499 8.30 0.60 9.82
N ILE A 500 7.04 0.36 9.47
CA ILE A 500 5.93 1.31 9.63
C ILE A 500 5.36 1.20 11.04
N VAL A 501 4.85 2.29 11.63
CA VAL A 501 4.08 2.23 12.88
C VAL A 501 2.60 2.33 12.52
N PHE A 502 1.81 1.31 12.88
CA PHE A 502 0.36 1.36 12.72
C PHE A 502 -0.31 1.75 14.04
N PRO A 503 -1.47 2.44 14.00
CA PRO A 503 -2.30 2.63 15.17
C PRO A 503 -2.63 1.26 15.80
N CYS A 504 -2.24 1.05 17.05
CA CYS A 504 -2.54 -0.19 17.77
C CYS A 504 -3.05 0.11 19.17
N SER A 505 -4.03 -0.68 19.61
CA SER A 505 -4.52 -0.65 20.99
C SER A 505 -3.69 -1.59 21.86
N LEU A 506 -3.52 -1.23 23.13
CA LEU A 506 -2.91 -2.09 24.13
C LEU A 506 -3.94 -3.08 24.73
N PRO A 507 -3.53 -4.30 25.13
CA PRO A 507 -4.39 -5.21 25.91
C PRO A 507 -4.86 -4.57 27.23
N LEU A 508 -6.13 -4.80 27.63
CA LEU A 508 -6.74 -4.19 28.82
C LEU A 508 -6.07 -4.56 30.14
N ASN A 509 -5.57 -5.78 30.22
CA ASN A 509 -5.04 -6.34 31.47
C ASN A 509 -3.53 -6.15 31.60
N LEU A 510 -2.97 -5.15 30.90
CA LEU A 510 -1.56 -4.81 31.07
C LEU A 510 -1.35 -4.11 32.40
N GLU A 511 -0.23 -4.46 33.04
CA GLU A 511 0.22 -3.77 34.25
C GLU A 511 0.47 -2.28 33.95
N LYS A 512 0.10 -1.42 34.90
CA LYS A 512 0.23 0.03 34.76
C LYS A 512 1.67 0.46 34.47
N SER A 513 2.66 -0.20 35.08
CA SER A 513 4.09 0.02 34.86
C SER A 513 4.48 -0.18 33.39
N ILE A 514 4.03 -1.26 32.76
CA ILE A 514 4.28 -1.56 31.34
C ILE A 514 3.70 -0.44 30.45
N ILE A 515 2.49 0.04 30.76
CA ILE A 515 1.84 1.11 30.00
C ILE A 515 2.63 2.43 30.15
N GLU A 516 3.10 2.74 31.34
CA GLU A 516 3.92 3.94 31.60
C GLU A 516 5.26 3.88 30.87
N GLU A 517 5.91 2.72 30.81
CA GLU A 517 7.17 2.54 30.09
C GLU A 517 6.99 2.59 28.56
N MET A 518 5.90 2.01 28.04
CA MET A 518 5.48 2.19 26.64
C MET A 518 5.31 3.68 26.30
N ASN A 519 4.56 4.41 27.14
CA ASN A 519 4.32 5.83 26.93
C ASN A 519 5.60 6.66 26.98
N SER A 520 6.49 6.37 27.92
CA SER A 520 7.80 7.03 28.01
C SER A 520 8.63 6.78 26.74
N THR A 521 8.73 5.52 26.30
CA THR A 521 9.49 5.12 25.12
C THR A 521 8.98 5.78 23.84
N PHE A 522 7.66 5.71 23.59
CA PHE A 522 7.07 6.30 22.38
C PHE A 522 6.97 7.81 22.46
N GLY A 523 6.81 8.38 23.66
CA GLY A 523 6.86 9.82 23.91
C GLY A 523 8.20 10.43 23.55
N ALA A 524 9.30 9.83 24.04
CA ALA A 524 10.65 10.25 23.72
C ALA A 524 10.94 10.15 22.21
N ARG A 525 10.49 9.05 21.58
CA ARG A 525 10.64 8.89 20.12
C ARG A 525 9.84 9.92 19.35
N LEU A 526 8.57 10.13 19.68
CA LEU A 526 7.72 11.14 19.04
C LEU A 526 8.34 12.52 19.16
N ARG A 527 8.91 12.85 20.32
CA ARG A 527 9.62 14.12 20.50
C ARG A 527 10.79 14.27 19.54
N LYS A 528 11.66 13.26 19.48
CA LYS A 528 12.81 13.30 18.59
C LYS A 528 12.37 13.50 17.14
N GLU A 529 11.46 12.67 16.66
CA GLU A 529 10.95 12.73 15.28
C GLU A 529 10.28 14.08 14.98
N LEU A 530 9.53 14.64 15.95
CA LEU A 530 8.90 15.94 15.78
C LEU A 530 9.93 17.08 15.74
N LEU A 531 10.97 17.03 16.59
CA LEU A 531 12.05 18.02 16.54
C LEU A 531 12.84 17.93 15.24
N ASP A 532 13.15 16.72 14.78
CA ASP A 532 13.82 16.47 13.50
C ASP A 532 12.95 17.00 12.35
N PHE A 533 11.64 16.70 12.36
CA PHE A 533 10.68 17.25 11.38
C PHE A 533 10.63 18.78 11.40
N LEU A 534 10.50 19.38 12.59
CA LEU A 534 10.45 20.84 12.75
C LEU A 534 11.76 21.52 12.33
N SER A 535 12.91 20.89 12.54
CA SER A 535 14.23 21.42 12.17
C SER A 535 14.48 21.26 10.66
N ASN A 536 14.04 20.15 10.06
CA ASN A 536 14.16 19.90 8.62
C ASN A 536 13.20 20.77 7.78
N MET A 537 12.12 21.29 8.38
CA MET A 537 11.27 22.30 7.74
C MET A 537 11.97 23.65 7.60
N GLU A 538 12.94 23.95 8.46
CA GLU A 538 13.75 25.14 8.32
C GLU A 538 14.73 24.85 7.20
N SER A 539 14.59 25.58 6.09
CA SER A 539 15.32 25.41 4.84
C SER A 539 16.82 25.19 5.08
N HIS A 540 17.21 23.94 5.28
CA HIS A 540 18.57 23.52 5.05
C HIS A 540 18.64 23.33 3.55
N PRO A 541 19.60 23.97 2.86
CA PRO A 541 19.95 23.58 1.51
C PRO A 541 20.12 22.06 1.58
N ARG A 542 19.23 21.29 0.93
CA ARG A 542 19.50 19.86 0.77
C ARG A 542 20.81 19.85 0.02
N SER A 543 21.90 19.55 0.73
CA SER A 543 23.14 19.17 0.10
C SER A 543 22.74 17.98 -0.76
N TYR A 544 22.61 18.22 -2.07
CA TYR A 544 22.33 17.16 -3.02
C TYR A 544 23.39 16.13 -2.76
N SER A 545 23.01 15.03 -2.10
CA SER A 545 23.88 13.89 -1.92
C SER A 545 24.28 13.53 -3.34
N THR A 546 25.54 13.78 -3.66
CA THR A 546 26.16 13.52 -4.96
C THR A 546 26.32 12.01 -5.09
N SER A 547 25.22 11.27 -4.99
CA SER A 547 25.20 9.83 -5.08
C SER A 547 25.19 9.46 -6.55
N SER A 548 26.39 9.15 -7.03
CA SER A 548 26.67 8.12 -8.05
C SER A 548 26.06 8.31 -9.44
N ASN A 549 26.37 9.44 -10.09
CA ASN A 549 26.37 9.56 -11.56
C ASN A 549 27.75 9.98 -12.11
N ALA A 550 28.84 9.64 -11.42
CA ALA A 550 30.19 9.77 -11.95
C ALA A 550 30.50 8.61 -12.92
N SER A 551 29.82 8.58 -14.07
CA SER A 551 30.32 7.97 -15.30
C SER A 551 29.48 8.45 -16.48
N SER A 552 29.71 9.70 -16.89
CA SER A 552 29.32 10.18 -18.21
C SER A 552 30.29 11.29 -18.60
N VAL A 553 31.06 10.98 -19.64
CA VAL A 553 31.96 11.81 -20.45
C VAL A 553 31.71 13.32 -20.29
N MET A 554 32.70 14.02 -19.72
CA MET A 554 32.83 15.48 -19.81
C MET A 554 32.91 15.87 -21.29
N LEU A 555 31.96 16.69 -21.73
CA LEU A 555 32.18 17.56 -22.88
C LEU A 555 32.73 18.88 -22.35
N ASP A 556 33.91 19.25 -22.84
CA ASP A 556 34.61 20.48 -22.53
C ASP A 556 33.73 21.71 -22.87
N LEU A 557 33.42 22.50 -21.85
CA LEU A 557 32.98 23.88 -22.00
C LEU A 557 34.10 24.80 -21.51
N PRO A 558 34.31 25.95 -22.17
CA PRO A 558 35.43 26.83 -21.88
C PRO A 558 35.29 27.48 -20.50
N SER A 559 36.38 27.40 -19.75
CA SER A 559 36.62 28.03 -18.46
C SER A 559 36.35 29.53 -18.50
N ILE A 560 35.39 29.99 -17.69
CA ILE A 560 35.24 31.39 -17.31
C ILE A 560 36.23 31.62 -16.17
N GLU A 561 37.17 32.54 -16.39
CA GLU A 561 38.18 32.98 -15.42
C GLU A 561 37.49 33.56 -14.18
N ALA A 562 37.77 32.97 -13.02
CA ALA A 562 37.39 33.52 -11.73
C ALA A 562 38.52 34.46 -11.26
N GLU A 563 38.17 35.73 -11.05
CA GLU A 563 39.06 36.73 -10.46
C GLU A 563 39.45 36.35 -9.02
N ASP A 564 40.75 36.51 -8.75
CA ASP A 564 41.43 36.28 -7.49
C ASP A 564 40.84 37.13 -6.34
N PHE A 565 40.36 36.46 -5.29
CA PHE A 565 40.33 37.04 -3.95
C PHE A 565 41.40 36.37 -3.09
N ALA A 566 42.57 37.02 -3.03
CA ALA A 566 43.61 36.75 -2.07
C ALA A 566 43.17 37.24 -0.68
N VAL A 567 43.10 36.33 0.30
CA VAL A 567 43.07 36.68 1.73
C VAL A 567 44.47 36.46 2.28
N TYR A 568 45.12 37.56 2.65
CA TYR A 568 46.34 37.58 3.44
C TYR A 568 46.09 36.97 4.82
N SER A 569 46.96 36.04 5.24
CA SER A 569 47.21 35.76 6.65
C SER A 569 48.70 36.00 6.94
N ASP A 570 49.01 37.19 7.42
CA ASP A 570 50.08 37.40 8.40
C ASP A 570 49.38 37.31 9.77
N GLY A 571 49.92 36.77 10.86
CA GLY A 571 51.29 36.61 11.30
C GLY A 571 51.24 36.78 12.82
N GLU A 572 51.97 35.92 13.53
CA GLU A 572 52.05 35.69 14.97
C GLU A 572 52.11 36.92 15.90
N GLU A 573 51.44 36.83 17.06
CA GLU A 573 52.05 36.83 18.41
C GLU A 573 51.14 36.15 19.44
#